data_AF-A0A147F212-F1
#
_entry.id   AF-A0A147F212-F1
#
_cell.length_a   1.000
_cell.length_b   1.000
_cell.length_c   1.000
_cell.angle_alpha   90.00
_cell.angle_beta   90.00
_cell.angle_gamma   90.00
#
_symmetry.space_group_name_H-M   'P 1'
#
loop_
_entity.id
_entity.type
_entity.pdbx_description
1 polymer ?
#
loop_
_entity_poly.entity_id
_entity_poly.type
_entity_poly.pdbx_seq_one_letter_code
_entity_poly.pdbx_strand_id
1 'polypeptide(L)'
;MSDTPRYETAWLTIPDLVEVLGESHGRVRRLLDEHYLVGSRRDGVLRIPSVFVVDGRPLPALRGTIIVLHDAGFDEDETIDWLLTPEDTIGVAPIEALLAGRKSEVRRVAATLA
;
A
#
# COMPACT_ATOMS: atom_id res chain seq x y z
N MET A 1 -6.84 -8.36 23.21
CA MET A 1 -6.80 -7.77 21.85
C MET A 1 -6.15 -8.82 20.99
N SER A 2 -6.92 -9.55 20.19
CA SER A 2 -6.33 -10.55 19.30
C SER A 2 -5.48 -9.81 18.29
N ASP A 3 -4.17 -10.06 18.33
CA ASP A 3 -3.24 -9.52 17.35
C ASP A 3 -3.47 -10.30 16.05
N THR A 4 -4.38 -9.80 15.21
CA THR A 4 -4.57 -10.38 13.89
C THR A 4 -3.25 -10.20 13.14
N PRO A 5 -2.60 -11.30 12.69
CA PRO A 5 -1.28 -11.20 12.08
C PRO A 5 -1.40 -10.35 10.81
N ARG A 6 -0.74 -9.20 10.81
CA ARG A 6 -0.58 -8.37 9.62
C ARG A 6 0.36 -9.05 8.64
N TYR A 7 0.15 -8.83 7.36
CA TYR A 7 1.07 -9.24 6.31
C TYR A 7 2.46 -8.63 6.55
N GLU A 8 3.46 -9.48 6.75
CA GLU A 8 4.82 -9.05 7.08
C GLU A 8 5.52 -8.42 5.85
N THR A 9 6.17 -7.28 6.07
CA THR A 9 6.92 -6.56 5.02
C THR A 9 8.05 -5.76 5.64
N ALA A 10 9.16 -5.64 4.91
CA ALA A 10 10.16 -4.63 5.20
C ALA A 10 9.62 -3.21 4.93
N TRP A 11 10.29 -2.20 5.49
CA TRP A 11 9.91 -0.79 5.37
C TRP A 11 11.05 0.01 4.76
N LEU A 12 10.83 0.47 3.53
CA LEU A 12 11.79 1.18 2.71
C LEU A 12 11.74 2.69 2.99
N THR A 13 12.90 3.31 3.11
CA THR A 13 13.04 4.76 3.09
C THR A 13 13.01 5.28 1.64
N ILE A 14 13.02 6.61 1.46
CA ILE A 14 13.10 7.20 0.11
C ILE A 14 14.41 6.82 -0.61
N PRO A 15 15.60 6.85 0.02
CA PRO A 15 16.82 6.31 -0.57
C PRO A 15 16.68 4.84 -1.02
N ASP A 16 16.12 3.97 -0.18
CA ASP A 16 15.92 2.56 -0.54
C ASP A 16 15.02 2.43 -1.78
N LEU A 17 13.95 3.23 -1.87
CA LEU A 17 13.07 3.25 -3.05
C LEU A 17 13.76 3.75 -4.31
N VAL A 18 14.65 4.74 -4.20
CA VAL A 18 15.46 5.22 -5.35
C VAL A 18 16.30 4.07 -5.91
N GLU A 19 16.92 3.28 -5.03
CA GLU A 19 17.73 2.12 -5.44
C GLU A 19 16.87 1.00 -6.02
N VAL A 20 15.80 0.61 -5.35
CA VAL A 20 14.92 -0.51 -5.75
C VAL A 20 14.18 -0.22 -7.06
N LEU A 21 13.72 1.02 -7.26
CA LEU A 21 13.00 1.41 -8.47
C LEU A 21 13.94 1.79 -9.62
N GLY A 22 15.22 2.09 -9.34
CA GLY A 22 16.15 2.64 -10.32
C GLY A 22 15.74 4.01 -10.83
N GLU A 23 15.09 4.81 -9.97
CA GLU A 23 14.45 6.08 -10.32
C GLU A 23 15.03 7.25 -9.52
N SER A 24 14.96 8.47 -10.05
CA SER A 24 15.43 9.66 -9.33
C SER A 24 14.60 9.97 -8.07
N HIS A 25 15.17 10.69 -7.10
CA HIS A 25 14.45 11.13 -5.90
C HIS A 25 13.15 11.88 -6.22
N GLY A 26 13.20 12.79 -7.20
CA GLY A 26 12.02 13.55 -7.64
C GLY A 26 10.94 12.65 -8.26
N ARG A 27 11.36 11.61 -8.99
CA ARG A 27 10.43 10.61 -9.53
C ARG A 27 9.76 9.78 -8.44
N VAL A 28 10.51 9.37 -7.41
CA VAL A 28 9.96 8.66 -6.24
C VAL A 28 8.97 9.53 -5.48
N ARG A 29 9.28 10.82 -5.28
CA ARG A 29 8.31 11.77 -4.69
C ARG A 29 7.04 11.90 -5.52
N ARG A 30 7.16 12.04 -6.84
CA ARG A 30 5.99 12.08 -7.73
C ARG A 30 5.14 10.80 -7.65
N LEU A 31 5.74 9.63 -7.44
CA LEU A 31 4.96 8.39 -7.27
C LEU A 31 4.09 8.43 -6.00
N LEU A 32 4.56 9.05 -4.92
CA LEU A 32 3.79 9.26 -3.70
C LEU A 32 2.70 10.31 -3.94
N ASP A 33 3.07 11.46 -4.52
CA ASP A 33 2.14 12.56 -4.79
C ASP A 33 0.99 12.15 -5.74
N GLU A 34 1.24 11.19 -6.63
CA GLU A 34 0.25 10.66 -7.58
C GLU A 34 -0.43 9.36 -7.11
N HIS A 35 -0.25 9.00 -5.84
CA HIS A 35 -0.83 7.82 -5.19
C HIS A 35 -0.47 6.48 -5.84
N TYR A 36 0.67 6.39 -6.53
CA TYR A 36 1.21 5.09 -6.96
C TYR A 36 1.80 4.30 -5.78
N LEU A 37 2.24 5.01 -4.74
CA LEU A 37 2.71 4.48 -3.47
C LEU A 37 2.09 5.32 -2.35
N VAL A 38 2.05 4.74 -1.15
CA VAL A 38 1.68 5.40 0.11
C VAL A 38 2.74 5.06 1.15
N GLY A 39 3.02 5.99 2.06
CA GLY A 39 4.00 5.83 3.13
C GLY A 39 3.52 6.35 4.47
N SER A 40 4.03 5.75 5.53
CA SER A 40 3.75 6.09 6.93
C SER A 40 4.96 6.76 7.56
N ARG A 41 4.76 7.76 8.43
CA ARG A 41 5.86 8.32 9.22
C ARG A 41 6.13 7.44 10.44
N ARG A 42 7.29 6.77 10.43
CA ARG A 42 7.75 5.91 11.52
C ARG A 42 9.04 6.48 12.10
N ASP A 43 9.03 6.81 13.39
CA ASP A 43 10.14 7.48 14.08
C ASP A 43 10.58 8.78 13.37
N GLY A 44 9.61 9.55 12.87
CA GLY A 44 9.84 10.80 12.12
C GLY A 44 10.27 10.62 10.66
N VAL A 45 10.60 9.40 10.24
CA VAL A 45 11.05 9.09 8.88
C VAL A 45 9.89 8.54 8.05
N LEU A 46 9.69 9.07 6.85
CA LEU A 46 8.72 8.51 5.90
C LEU A 46 9.22 7.14 5.41
N ARG A 47 8.41 6.11 5.62
CA ARG A 47 8.72 4.74 5.21
C ARG A 47 7.56 4.13 4.43
N ILE A 48 7.90 3.29 3.44
CA ILE A 48 6.97 2.68 2.50
C ILE A 48 7.09 1.15 2.64
N PRO A 49 5.98 0.40 2.78
CA PRO A 49 6.01 -1.05 2.75
C PRO A 49 6.66 -1.60 1.47
N SER A 50 7.69 -2.44 1.62
CA SER A 50 8.41 -3.05 0.49
C SER A 50 7.51 -3.87 -0.43
N VAL A 51 6.45 -4.49 0.12
CA VAL A 51 5.46 -5.28 -0.62
C VAL A 51 4.68 -4.46 -1.67
N PHE A 52 4.69 -3.13 -1.58
CA PHE A 52 4.08 -2.26 -2.59
C PHE A 52 4.89 -2.18 -3.88
N VAL A 53 6.12 -2.71 -3.91
CA VAL A 53 6.99 -2.74 -5.07
C VAL A 53 7.18 -4.17 -5.54
N VAL A 54 6.91 -4.42 -6.82
CA VAL A 54 7.05 -5.72 -7.49
C VAL A 54 7.86 -5.52 -8.76
N ASP A 55 8.92 -6.30 -8.95
CA ASP A 55 9.80 -6.25 -10.12
C ASP A 55 10.32 -4.84 -10.44
N GLY A 56 10.73 -4.10 -9.40
CA GLY A 56 11.27 -2.75 -9.50
C GLY A 56 10.23 -1.68 -9.89
N ARG A 57 8.92 -1.96 -9.70
CA ARG A 57 7.84 -1.03 -10.04
C ARG A 57 6.76 -1.04 -8.95
N PRO A 58 6.03 0.08 -8.72
CA PRO A 58 4.85 0.05 -7.87
C PRO A 58 3.85 -1.00 -8.37
N LEU A 59 3.26 -1.76 -7.46
CA LEU A 59 2.24 -2.76 -7.78
C LEU A 59 1.09 -2.07 -8.54
N PRO A 60 0.82 -2.42 -9.82
CA PRO A 60 -0.11 -1.65 -10.65
C PRO A 60 -1.54 -1.57 -10.11
N ALA A 61 -1.96 -2.59 -9.34
CA ALA A 61 -3.28 -2.63 -8.74
C ALA A 61 -3.42 -1.68 -7.54
N LEU A 62 -2.31 -1.24 -6.93
CA LEU A 62 -2.29 -0.48 -5.69
C LEU A 62 -2.92 0.90 -5.84
N ARG A 63 -2.52 1.67 -6.86
CA ARG A 63 -2.98 3.05 -7.08
C ARG A 63 -4.50 3.19 -7.07
N GLY A 64 -5.18 2.34 -7.84
CA GLY A 64 -6.65 2.40 -7.91
C GLY A 64 -7.31 2.00 -6.59
N THR A 65 -6.65 1.21 -5.75
CA THR A 65 -7.15 0.85 -4.41
C THR A 65 -6.92 2.00 -3.42
N ILE A 66 -5.75 2.64 -3.45
CA ILE A 66 -5.46 3.83 -2.63
C ILE A 66 -6.50 4.92 -2.90
N ILE A 67 -6.80 5.21 -4.17
CA ILE A 67 -7.81 6.22 -4.54
C ILE A 67 -9.17 5.88 -3.93
N VAL A 68 -9.62 4.63 -4.02
CA VAL A 68 -10.93 4.21 -3.46
C VAL A 68 -10.95 4.37 -1.94
N LEU A 69 -9.86 4.04 -1.25
CA LEU A 69 -9.77 4.20 0.21
C LEU A 69 -9.73 5.68 0.62
N HIS A 70 -9.01 6.52 -0.13
CA HIS A 70 -8.98 7.97 0.11
C HIS A 70 -10.35 8.61 -0.15
N ASP A 71 -11.08 8.17 -1.19
CA ASP A 71 -12.46 8.59 -1.46
C ASP A 71 -13.42 8.16 -0.32
N ALA A 72 -13.10 7.06 0.37
CA ALA A 72 -13.77 6.60 1.60
C ALA A 72 -13.28 7.30 2.87
N GLY A 73 -12.34 8.26 2.77
CA GLY A 73 -11.85 9.07 3.88
C GLY A 73 -10.67 8.50 4.66
N PHE A 74 -10.06 7.40 4.20
CA PHE A 74 -8.89 6.81 4.84
C PHE A 74 -7.67 7.70 4.63
N ASP A 75 -6.89 7.91 5.68
CA ASP A 75 -5.57 8.53 5.56
C ASP A 75 -4.49 7.52 5.10
N GLU A 76 -3.25 8.00 4.97
CA GLU A 76 -2.12 7.18 4.50
C GLU A 76 -1.80 6.01 5.46
N ASP A 77 -1.93 6.22 6.78
CA ASP A 77 -1.65 5.20 7.80
C ASP A 77 -2.78 4.18 7.85
N GLU A 78 -4.04 4.62 7.83
CA GLU A 78 -5.23 3.76 7.76
C GLU A 78 -5.25 2.94 6.46
N THR A 79 -4.85 3.55 5.34
CA THR A 79 -4.72 2.86 4.05
C THR A 79 -3.69 1.73 4.12
N ILE A 80 -2.52 1.99 4.70
CA ILE A 80 -1.50 0.95 4.88
C ILE A 80 -1.99 -0.13 5.83
N ASP A 81 -2.58 0.24 6.95
CA ASP A 81 -3.06 -0.70 7.96
C ASP A 81 -4.15 -1.61 7.38
N TRP A 82 -5.10 -1.07 6.61
CA TRP A 82 -6.10 -1.88 5.93
C TRP A 82 -5.46 -2.81 4.89
N LEU A 83 -4.54 -2.31 4.06
CA LEU A 83 -3.87 -3.12 3.04
C LEU A 83 -3.09 -4.31 3.63
N LEU A 84 -2.51 -4.15 4.82
CA LEU A 84 -1.68 -5.17 5.46
C LEU A 84 -2.44 -6.03 6.46
N THR A 85 -3.65 -5.67 6.88
CA THR A 85 -4.43 -6.44 7.87
C THR A 85 -5.41 -7.37 7.15
N PRO A 86 -5.56 -8.64 7.57
CA PRO A 86 -6.61 -9.52 7.06
C PRO A 86 -7.99 -8.86 7.11
N GLU A 87 -8.68 -8.90 5.96
CA GLU A 87 -10.04 -8.40 5.80
C GLU A 87 -10.98 -9.59 5.62
N ASP A 88 -11.93 -9.76 6.54
CA ASP A 88 -12.83 -10.92 6.60
C ASP A 88 -13.58 -11.17 5.28
N THR A 89 -13.98 -10.09 4.60
CA THR A 89 -14.71 -10.18 3.33
C THR A 89 -13.82 -10.71 2.19
N ILE A 90 -12.51 -10.50 2.27
CA ILE A 90 -11.49 -10.94 1.29
C ILE A 90 -10.88 -12.29 1.69
N GLY A 91 -10.90 -12.61 2.99
CA GLY A 91 -10.37 -13.81 3.63
C GLY A 91 -8.85 -13.78 3.90
N VAL A 92 -8.15 -12.75 3.46
CA VAL A 92 -6.70 -12.51 3.64
C VAL A 92 -6.43 -11.01 3.69
N ALA A 93 -5.17 -10.61 3.89
CA ALA A 93 -4.79 -9.21 3.76
C ALA A 93 -5.04 -8.72 2.31
N PRO A 94 -5.62 -7.52 2.11
CA PRO A 94 -5.87 -6.98 0.78
C PRO A 94 -4.64 -6.97 -0.12
N ILE A 95 -3.45 -6.70 0.43
CA ILE A 95 -2.20 -6.73 -0.35
C ILE A 95 -1.92 -8.11 -0.96
N GLU A 96 -2.17 -9.19 -0.23
CA GLU A 96 -1.99 -10.57 -0.71
C GLU A 96 -2.97 -10.87 -1.85
N ALA A 97 -4.22 -10.41 -1.71
CA ALA A 97 -5.22 -10.52 -2.77
C ALA A 97 -4.82 -9.71 -4.03
N LEU A 98 -4.25 -8.51 -3.87
CA LEU A 98 -3.75 -7.70 -4.98
C LEU A 98 -2.57 -8.37 -5.71
N LEU A 99 -1.63 -8.96 -4.97
CA LEU A 99 -0.52 -9.74 -5.53
C LEU A 99 -1.03 -10.95 -6.32
N ALA A 100 -2.09 -11.59 -5.86
CA ALA A 100 -2.79 -12.67 -6.56
C ALA A 100 -3.69 -12.19 -7.74
N GLY A 101 -3.68 -10.89 -8.06
CA GLY A 101 -4.44 -10.32 -9.18
C GLY A 101 -5.94 -10.08 -8.90
N ARG A 102 -6.41 -10.26 -7.65
CA ARG A 102 -7.82 -10.13 -7.25
C ARG A 102 -8.29 -8.68 -7.05
N LYS A 103 -7.80 -7.75 -7.90
CA LYS A 103 -8.03 -6.30 -7.76
C LYS A 103 -9.49 -5.87 -7.73
N SER A 104 -10.38 -6.54 -8.47
CA SER A 104 -11.80 -6.19 -8.52
C SER A 104 -12.53 -6.54 -7.23
N GLU A 105 -12.16 -7.64 -6.59
CA GLU A 105 -12.67 -8.04 -5.28
C GLU A 105 -12.23 -7.04 -4.22
N VAL A 106 -10.92 -6.73 -4.17
CA VAL A 106 -10.35 -5.78 -3.20
C VAL A 106 -11.03 -4.41 -3.30
N ARG A 107 -11.17 -3.84 -4.50
CA ARG A 107 -11.78 -2.51 -4.66
C ARG A 107 -13.27 -2.48 -4.38
N ARG A 108 -13.97 -3.59 -4.62
CA ARG A 108 -15.38 -3.70 -4.24
C ARG A 108 -15.54 -3.62 -2.72
N VAL A 109 -14.68 -4.32 -1.97
CA VAL A 109 -14.69 -4.25 -0.50
C VAL A 109 -14.25 -2.87 -0.01
N ALA A 110 -13.19 -2.29 -0.58
CA ALA A 110 -12.76 -0.94 -0.21
C ALA A 110 -13.89 0.10 -0.40
N ALA A 111 -14.66 0.00 -1.48
CA ALA A 111 -15.78 0.91 -1.75
C ALA A 111 -16.96 0.77 -0.78
N THR A 112 -17.03 -0.29 0.03
CA THR A 112 -18.07 -0.44 1.07
C THR A 112 -17.64 0.13 2.43
N LEU A 113 -16.41 0.66 2.54
CA LEU A 113 -15.88 1.22 3.78
C LEU A 113 -16.15 2.73 3.94
N ALA A 114 -16.77 3.35 2.93
CA ALA A 114 -17.18 4.75 2.91
C ALA A 114 -18.45 5.04 3.73
#